data_AF-A0A9D7HW49-F1
#
_entry.id   AF-A0A9D7HW49-F1
#
_cell.length_a   1.000
_cell.length_b   1.000
_cell.length_c   1.000
_cell.angle_alpha   90.00
_cell.angle_beta   90.00
_cell.angle_gamma   90.00
#
_symmetry.space_group_name_H-M   'P 1'
#
loop_
_entity.id
_entity.type
_entity.pdbx_description
1 polymer ?
#
loop_
_entity_poly.entity_id
_entity_poly.type
_entity_poly.pdbx_seq_one_letter_code
_entity_poly.pdbx_strand_id
1 'polypeptide(L)'
;MASGGFGLAAFGEDAARNLYVCNTETGTLSRIIDPAALVRVNPKVLLEGPLNTTTLIMNDPLRAAGLVPLTEPYTALGFAQVAGGGGETSTTPVLATTGNNAVVDWVRGNCAVRPLQASLWPPRMGSFNAMATS
;
A
#
# COMPACT_ATOMS: atom_id res chain seq x y z
N MET A 1 6.76 -18.86 43.48
CA MET A 1 5.77 -17.78 43.23
C MET A 1 5.96 -17.37 41.77
N ALA A 2 5.07 -17.81 40.88
CA ALA A 2 5.17 -17.50 39.46
C ALA A 2 4.82 -16.01 39.28
N SER A 3 5.83 -15.17 39.17
CA SER A 3 5.63 -13.75 38.85
C SER A 3 5.10 -13.68 37.42
N GLY A 4 3.81 -13.41 37.28
CA GLY A 4 3.21 -13.01 36.01
C GLY A 4 3.87 -11.71 35.58
N GLY A 5 4.93 -11.81 34.79
CA GLY A 5 5.66 -10.66 34.28
C GLY A 5 4.84 -10.05 33.16
N PHE A 6 4.22 -8.90 33.40
CA PHE A 6 3.71 -8.11 32.29
C PHE A 6 4.92 -7.69 31.46
N GLY A 7 5.09 -8.26 30.27
CA GLY A 7 6.22 -8.04 29.34
C GLY A 7 6.33 -6.62 28.76
N LEU A 8 5.69 -5.62 29.38
CA LEU A 8 5.75 -4.21 29.04
C LEU A 8 6.23 -3.44 30.27
N ALA A 9 7.44 -2.90 30.21
CA ALA A 9 8.08 -2.31 31.38
C ALA A 9 8.20 -0.78 31.35
N ALA A 10 8.40 -0.19 30.19
CA ALA A 10 8.40 1.25 30.02
C ALA A 10 8.26 1.65 28.54
N PHE A 11 7.84 2.90 28.35
CA PHE A 11 7.97 3.63 27.10
C PHE A 11 9.15 4.61 27.24
N GLY A 12 9.92 4.79 26.18
CA GLY A 12 11.06 5.70 26.16
C GLY A 12 11.30 6.26 24.77
N GLU A 13 11.82 7.48 24.70
CA GLU A 13 12.13 8.18 23.46
C GLU A 13 13.65 8.40 23.39
N ASP A 14 14.25 8.19 22.21
CA ASP A 14 15.67 8.49 21.98
C ASP A 14 15.90 9.96 21.62
N ALA A 15 17.16 10.38 21.52
CA ALA A 15 17.54 11.73 21.10
C ALA A 15 17.07 12.09 19.68
N ALA A 16 16.67 11.10 18.87
CA ALA A 16 16.13 11.26 17.52
C ALA A 16 14.58 11.21 17.48
N ARG A 17 13.93 11.21 18.65
CA ARG A 17 12.47 11.14 18.83
C ARG A 17 11.79 9.86 18.38
N ASN A 18 12.52 8.75 18.36
CA ASN A 18 11.94 7.44 18.12
C ASN A 18 11.39 6.87 19.42
N LEU A 19 10.15 6.40 19.39
CA LEU A 19 9.50 5.82 20.55
C LEU A 19 9.77 4.31 20.62
N TYR A 20 10.18 3.85 21.80
CA TYR A 20 10.53 2.46 22.08
C TYR A 20 9.70 1.92 23.24
N VAL A 21 9.44 0.62 23.19
CA VAL A 21 8.90 -0.21 24.26
C VAL A 21 10.01 -1.12 24.74
N CYS A 22 10.26 -1.13 26.06
CA CYS A 22 11.13 -2.12 26.66
C CYS A 22 10.30 -3.28 27.25
N ASN A 23 10.77 -4.50 26.99
CA ASN A 23 10.25 -5.71 27.60
C ASN A 23 11.26 -6.19 28.64
N THR A 24 10.90 -6.18 29.93
CA THR A 24 11.79 -6.62 31.03
C THR A 24 11.91 -8.15 31.14
N GLU A 25 11.01 -8.91 30.52
CA GLU A 25 11.08 -10.38 30.46
C GLU A 25 12.12 -10.85 29.41
N THR A 26 12.23 -10.14 28.28
CA THR A 26 13.16 -10.50 27.20
C THR A 26 14.39 -9.58 27.09
N GLY A 27 14.41 -8.45 27.81
CA GLY A 27 15.47 -7.44 27.71
C GLY A 27 15.49 -6.66 26.39
N THR A 28 14.48 -6.84 25.54
CA THR A 28 14.45 -6.26 24.18
C THR A 28 13.88 -4.84 24.20
N LEU A 29 14.50 -3.94 23.44
CA LEU A 29 13.93 -2.64 23.07
C LEU A 29 13.29 -2.76 21.68
N SER A 30 11.97 -2.73 21.62
CA SER A 30 11.22 -2.75 20.37
C SER A 30 10.78 -1.34 20.00
N ARG A 31 11.17 -0.87 18.82
CA ARG A 31 10.72 0.43 18.32
C ARG A 31 9.24 0.35 17.92
N ILE A 32 8.43 1.30 18.37
CA ILE A 32 6.97 1.29 18.13
C ILE A 32 6.64 1.49 16.65
N ILE A 33 7.43 2.31 15.95
CA ILE A 33 7.31 2.51 14.51
C ILE A 33 8.60 2.02 13.88
N ASP A 34 8.57 0.87 13.22
CA ASP A 34 9.72 0.37 12.48
C ASP A 34 9.74 0.98 11.06
N PRO A 35 10.67 1.90 10.71
CA PRO A 35 10.94 2.35 9.35
C PRO A 35 11.28 1.27 8.34
N ALA A 36 11.57 0.04 8.76
CA ALA A 36 11.71 -1.10 7.86
C ALA A 36 10.40 -1.91 7.70
N ALA A 37 9.35 -1.61 8.47
CA ALA A 37 8.07 -2.28 8.33
C ALA A 37 7.43 -1.95 6.97
N LEU A 38 7.10 -2.99 6.23
CA LEU A 38 6.35 -2.88 4.98
C LEU A 38 4.88 -2.54 5.29
N VAL A 39 4.40 -1.43 4.76
CA VAL A 39 2.98 -1.06 4.80
C VAL A 39 2.30 -1.64 3.57
N ARG A 40 1.37 -2.58 3.77
CA ARG A 40 0.52 -3.11 2.69
C ARG A 40 -0.73 -2.26 2.56
N VAL A 41 -0.97 -1.74 1.36
CA VAL A 41 -2.18 -0.99 1.01
C VAL A 41 -2.98 -1.81 0.02
N ASN A 42 -4.28 -1.98 0.25
CA ASN A 42 -5.21 -2.59 -0.71
C ASN A 42 -6.29 -1.54 -1.07
N PRO A 43 -6.01 -0.66 -2.04
CA PRO A 43 -6.94 0.38 -2.43
C PRO A 43 -8.00 -0.19 -3.37
N LYS A 44 -9.27 0.11 -3.09
CA LYS A 44 -10.36 -0.05 -4.07
C LYS A 44 -10.61 1.31 -4.72
N VAL A 45 -10.43 1.38 -6.04
CA VAL A 45 -10.55 2.61 -6.82
C VAL A 45 -11.66 2.43 -7.85
N LEU A 46 -12.68 3.30 -7.77
CA LEU A 46 -13.74 3.40 -8.76
C LEU A 46 -13.46 4.61 -9.64
N LEU A 47 -13.42 4.41 -10.96
CA LEU A 47 -13.22 5.49 -11.93
C LEU A 47 -14.59 6.00 -12.38
N GLU A 48 -14.84 7.31 -12.23
CA GLU A 48 -16.15 7.91 -12.54
C GLU A 48 -16.58 7.73 -14.00
N GLY A 49 -15.64 7.73 -14.95
CA GLY A 49 -15.95 7.55 -16.38
C GLY A 49 -16.60 6.20 -16.72
N PRO A 50 -15.97 5.06 -16.40
CA PRO A 50 -16.55 3.74 -16.64
C PRO A 50 -17.62 3.32 -15.62
N LEU A 51 -17.81 4.04 -14.51
CA LEU A 51 -18.81 3.69 -13.49
C LEU A 51 -20.24 3.84 -14.04
N ASN A 52 -20.98 2.73 -14.09
CA ASN A 52 -22.42 2.76 -14.37
C ASN A 52 -23.16 3.16 -13.09
N THR A 53 -23.71 4.37 -13.06
CA THR A 53 -24.39 4.94 -11.88
C THR A 53 -25.70 4.22 -11.51
N THR A 54 -26.24 3.39 -12.39
CA THR A 54 -27.46 2.60 -12.14
C THR A 54 -27.15 1.24 -11.51
N THR A 55 -26.09 0.57 -11.95
CA THR A 55 -25.69 -0.75 -11.42
C THR A 55 -24.57 -0.67 -10.37
N LEU A 56 -23.93 0.49 -10.23
CA LEU A 56 -22.74 0.73 -9.40
C LEU A 56 -21.57 -0.21 -9.72
N ILE A 57 -21.49 -0.67 -10.97
CA ILE A 57 -20.43 -1.52 -11.51
C ILE A 57 -19.69 -0.73 -12.58
N MET A 58 -18.38 -0.91 -12.70
CA MET A 58 -17.59 -0.28 -13.75
C MET A 58 -17.67 -1.11 -15.04
N ASN A 59 -18.00 -0.44 -16.13
CA ASN A 59 -17.92 -1.01 -17.47
C ASN A 59 -16.45 -1.30 -17.81
N ASP A 60 -16.18 -2.48 -18.34
CA ASP A 60 -14.84 -3.03 -18.57
C ASP A 60 -14.52 -3.29 -20.07
N PRO A 61 -14.89 -2.41 -21.02
CA PRO A 61 -14.71 -2.68 -22.45
C PRO A 61 -13.24 -2.81 -22.85
N LEU A 62 -12.32 -2.11 -22.17
CA LEU A 62 -10.88 -2.20 -22.41
C LEU A 62 -10.31 -3.58 -22.00
N ARG A 63 -10.82 -4.16 -20.91
CA ARG A 63 -10.50 -5.53 -20.48
C ARG A 63 -11.10 -6.54 -21.45
N ALA A 64 -12.37 -6.39 -21.82
CA ALA A 64 -13.06 -7.27 -22.77
C ALA A 64 -12.42 -7.27 -24.16
N ALA A 65 -11.86 -6.12 -24.58
CA ALA A 65 -11.09 -5.98 -25.82
C ALA A 65 -9.63 -6.50 -25.73
N GLY A 66 -9.19 -6.96 -24.55
CA GLY A 66 -7.83 -7.47 -24.33
C GLY A 66 -6.74 -6.38 -24.37
N LEU A 67 -7.12 -5.11 -24.19
CA LEU A 67 -6.19 -3.98 -24.28
C LEU A 67 -5.50 -3.65 -22.94
N VAL A 68 -5.88 -4.31 -21.85
CA VAL A 68 -5.24 -4.15 -20.54
C VAL A 68 -3.98 -5.04 -20.51
N PRO A 69 -2.76 -4.47 -20.50
CA PRO A 69 -1.53 -5.26 -20.50
C PRO A 69 -1.35 -6.01 -19.16
N LEU A 70 -0.66 -7.15 -19.20
CA LEU A 70 -0.33 -7.93 -18.00
C LEU A 70 0.77 -7.27 -17.14
N THR A 71 1.58 -6.42 -17.75
CA THR A 71 2.61 -5.65 -17.07
C THR A 71 2.16 -4.20 -16.99
N GLU A 72 2.38 -3.59 -15.83
CA GLU A 72 2.13 -2.18 -15.60
C GLU A 72 2.82 -1.30 -16.67
N PRO A 73 2.07 -0.42 -17.36
CA PRO A 73 2.61 0.41 -18.42
C PRO A 73 3.41 1.62 -17.93
N TYR A 74 3.22 2.10 -16.68
CA TYR A 74 3.79 3.38 -16.27
C TYR A 74 5.32 3.35 -16.14
N THR A 75 5.90 2.20 -15.80
CA THR A 75 7.36 2.00 -15.87
C THR A 75 7.89 2.17 -17.30
N ALA A 76 7.21 1.60 -18.30
CA ALA A 76 7.61 1.72 -19.70
C ALA A 76 7.34 3.13 -20.28
N LEU A 77 6.33 3.84 -19.76
CA LEU A 77 5.99 5.22 -20.13
C LEU A 77 6.90 6.26 -19.47
N GLY A 78 7.91 5.85 -18.68
CA GLY A 78 8.90 6.74 -18.09
C GLY A 78 8.43 7.47 -16.83
N PHE A 79 7.38 6.98 -16.18
CA PHE A 79 6.93 7.55 -14.92
C PHE A 79 7.92 7.24 -13.80
N ALA A 80 8.31 8.27 -13.04
CA ALA A 80 9.34 8.16 -12.01
C ALA A 80 8.88 7.31 -10.81
N GLN A 81 9.43 6.10 -10.66
CA GLN A 81 9.10 5.23 -9.54
C GLN A 81 9.87 5.61 -8.27
N VAL A 82 9.24 5.44 -7.10
CA VAL A 82 9.80 5.78 -5.79
C VAL A 82 9.84 4.54 -4.91
N ALA A 83 10.96 4.35 -4.19
CA ALA A 83 11.14 3.29 -3.19
C ALA A 83 10.97 1.84 -3.73
N GLY A 84 11.33 1.61 -4.99
CA GLY A 84 11.30 0.26 -5.60
C GLY A 84 9.95 -0.14 -6.22
N GLY A 85 9.05 0.82 -6.44
CA GLY A 85 7.85 0.60 -7.26
C GLY A 85 8.18 0.39 -8.75
N GLY A 86 7.18 -0.05 -9.51
CA GLY A 86 7.28 -0.30 -10.95
C GLY A 86 7.62 -1.75 -11.31
N GLY A 87 7.10 -2.20 -12.45
CA GLY A 87 7.26 -3.57 -12.93
C GLY A 87 6.25 -4.54 -12.31
N GLU A 88 5.16 -4.02 -11.73
CA GLU A 88 4.07 -4.84 -11.22
C GLU A 88 3.43 -5.64 -12.36
N THR A 89 3.24 -6.94 -12.10
CA THR A 89 2.61 -7.86 -13.05
C THR A 89 1.30 -8.36 -12.48
N SER A 90 0.33 -8.48 -13.36
CA SER A 90 -0.91 -9.20 -13.11
C SER A 90 -0.93 -10.49 -13.90
N THR A 91 -1.96 -11.29 -13.69
CA THR A 91 -2.11 -12.61 -14.28
C THR A 91 -3.41 -12.72 -15.05
N THR A 92 -3.42 -13.54 -16.10
CA THR A 92 -4.59 -13.78 -16.94
C THR A 92 -5.85 -14.19 -16.15
N PRO A 93 -5.78 -14.99 -15.06
CA PRO A 93 -6.94 -15.30 -14.24
C PRO A 93 -7.57 -14.07 -13.55
N VAL A 94 -6.76 -13.10 -13.15
CA VAL A 94 -7.24 -11.85 -12.54
C VAL A 94 -7.96 -11.00 -13.58
N LEU A 95 -7.42 -10.91 -14.80
CA LEU A 95 -8.07 -10.23 -15.93
C LEU A 95 -9.28 -10.98 -16.51
N ALA A 96 -9.43 -12.27 -16.21
CA ALA A 96 -10.59 -13.07 -16.61
C ALA A 96 -11.77 -12.94 -15.64
N THR A 97 -11.57 -12.30 -14.49
CA THR A 97 -12.65 -12.10 -13.50
C THR A 97 -13.66 -11.07 -14.01
N THR A 98 -14.94 -11.41 -13.93
CA THR A 98 -16.08 -10.57 -14.39
C THR A 98 -17.01 -10.19 -13.24
N GLY A 99 -17.86 -9.19 -13.44
CA GLY A 99 -18.84 -8.72 -12.45
C GLY A 99 -18.22 -7.74 -11.44
N ASN A 100 -18.64 -7.79 -10.17
CA ASN A 100 -18.23 -6.84 -9.13
C ASN A 100 -16.73 -6.83 -8.80
N ASN A 101 -15.91 -7.72 -9.37
CA ASN A 101 -14.46 -7.74 -9.19
C ASN A 101 -13.71 -7.62 -10.53
N ALA A 102 -14.39 -7.20 -11.60
CA ALA A 102 -13.78 -7.05 -12.91
C ALA A 102 -12.72 -5.94 -12.88
N VAL A 103 -11.51 -6.27 -13.38
CA VAL A 103 -10.42 -5.31 -13.55
C VAL A 103 -10.68 -4.40 -14.74
N VAL A 104 -10.62 -3.10 -14.55
CA VAL A 104 -10.97 -2.14 -15.62
C VAL A 104 -9.74 -1.52 -16.26
N ASP A 105 -8.74 -1.15 -15.47
CA ASP A 105 -7.52 -0.50 -15.94
C ASP A 105 -6.39 -0.56 -14.89
N TRP A 106 -5.18 -0.21 -15.30
CA TRP A 106 -4.09 0.12 -14.39
C TRP A 106 -4.27 1.51 -13.79
N VAL A 107 -3.90 1.67 -12.53
CA VAL A 107 -3.89 2.94 -11.81
C VAL A 107 -2.60 3.07 -11.03
N ARG A 108 -1.95 4.22 -11.18
CA ARG A 108 -0.74 4.58 -10.43
C ARG A 108 -1.08 5.42 -9.20
N GLY A 109 -0.55 5.04 -8.05
CA GLY A 109 -0.71 5.75 -6.78
C GLY A 109 0.61 6.07 -6.09
N ASN A 110 0.60 7.11 -5.25
CA ASN A 110 1.66 7.42 -4.31
C ASN A 110 1.10 7.27 -2.89
N CYS A 111 1.79 6.52 -2.03
CA CYS A 111 1.53 6.50 -0.61
C CYS A 111 2.63 7.27 0.13
N ALA A 112 2.22 8.17 1.02
CA ALA A 112 3.14 8.93 1.85
C ALA A 112 2.79 8.72 3.32
N VAL A 113 3.76 8.25 4.10
CA VAL A 113 3.63 8.21 5.55
C VAL A 113 4.16 9.52 6.11
N ARG A 114 3.26 10.30 6.73
CA ARG A 114 3.64 11.53 7.45
C ARG A 114 3.74 11.22 8.94
N PRO A 115 4.93 11.22 9.56
CA PRO A 115 5.02 11.20 11.01
C PRO A 115 4.45 12.50 11.60
N LEU A 116 3.84 12.41 12.79
CA LEU A 116 3.02 13.47 13.41
C LEU A 116 3.77 14.78 13.75
N GLN A 117 5.09 14.86 13.56
CA GLN A 117 5.89 16.07 13.79
C GLN A 117 6.60 16.52 12.50
N ALA A 118 5.80 17.05 11.59
CA ALA A 118 6.20 17.47 10.25
C ALA A 118 6.67 18.93 10.21
N SER A 119 7.99 19.13 10.23
CA SER A 119 8.61 20.30 9.57
C SER A 119 10.05 20.06 9.11
N LEU A 120 10.72 19.00 9.57
CA LEU A 120 12.16 18.82 9.35
C LEU A 120 12.60 17.57 8.56
N TRP A 121 11.70 16.68 8.13
CA TRP A 121 12.08 15.51 7.33
C TRP A 121 11.19 15.33 6.10
N PRO A 122 11.75 15.08 4.89
CA PRO A 122 10.96 14.77 3.71
C PRO A 122 10.11 13.51 3.95
N PRO A 123 8.83 13.50 3.56
CA PRO A 123 7.96 12.34 3.75
C PRO A 123 8.55 11.09 3.08
N ARG A 124 8.42 9.94 3.73
CA ARG A 124 8.74 8.67 3.07
C ARG A 124 7.64 8.36 2.08
N MET A 125 7.97 8.49 0.80
CA MET A 125 7.08 8.25 -0.33
C MET A 125 7.35 6.87 -0.90
N GLY A 126 6.29 6.19 -1.34
CA GLY A 126 6.37 4.98 -2.15
C GLY A 126 5.38 5.09 -3.30
N SER A 127 5.80 4.66 -4.49
CA SER A 127 4.87 4.49 -5.60
C SER A 127 4.44 3.04 -5.70
N PHE A 128 3.19 2.83 -6.10
CA PHE A 128 2.66 1.51 -6.41
C PHE A 128 1.70 1.61 -7.58
N ASN A 129 1.55 0.51 -8.31
CA ASN A 129 0.53 0.38 -9.32
C ASN A 129 -0.46 -0.70 -8.95
N ALA A 130 -1.74 -0.39 -9.11
CA ALA A 130 -2.84 -1.26 -8.79
C ALA A 130 -3.78 -1.36 -9.99
N MET A 131 -4.66 -2.34 -9.94
CA MET A 131 -5.74 -2.49 -10.92
C MET A 131 -7.02 -1.90 -10.33
N ALA A 132 -7.70 -1.04 -11.08
CA ALA A 132 -9.03 -0.57 -10.71
C ALA A 132 -10.03 -1.72 -10.86
N THR A 133 -10.91 -1.92 -9.89
CA THR A 133 -11.97 -2.93 -9.93
C THR A 133 -13.32 -2.30 -9.65
N SER A 134 -14.38 -2.93 -10.17
CA SER A 134 -15.75 -2.67 -9.71
C SER A 134 -15.92 -2.95 -8.21
#